data_AF-A0A9W4W3R6-F1
#
_entry.id   AF-A0A9W4W3R6-F1
#
_cell.length_a   1.000
_cell.length_b   1.000
_cell.length_c   1.000
_cell.angle_alpha   90.00
_cell.angle_beta   90.00
_cell.angle_gamma   90.00
#
_symmetry.space_group_name_H-M   'P 1'
#
loop_
_entity.id
_entity.type
_entity.pdbx_description
1 polymer ?
#
loop_
_entity_poly.entity_id
_entity_poly.type
_entity_poly.pdbx_seq_one_letter_code
_entity_poly.pdbx_strand_id
1 'polypeptide(L)'
;MNKTAAQLTAIMQPLFSYLDSQGIPYDTGVKEYPNYYTLFHDFFEPEAAAQNGLTGGWVFTHQDMQQSNQAAVADAIQLALAPASDKFGIVISHLFDPGMTVKTPQSATHPKWRGATMRTMAILPQALDATWAQKLALNDLMVNTITEKFKQAAPNGLAYVNENYAFMKNWQDAFWGPIYPTLAATKKKWDPNGVFFSWSTPGSEDWTVVDYLNRLCKKK
;
A
#
# COMPACT_ATOMS: atom_id res chain seq x y z
N MET A 1 -20.19 8.34 -1.09
CA MET A 1 -20.48 9.12 -2.32
C MET A 1 -21.94 9.51 -2.28
N ASN A 2 -22.24 10.81 -2.36
CA ASN A 2 -23.60 11.35 -2.37
C ASN A 2 -24.00 11.66 -3.83
N LYS A 3 -24.23 10.61 -4.63
CA LYS A 3 -24.52 10.69 -6.07
C LYS A 3 -25.71 9.81 -6.41
N THR A 4 -26.56 10.27 -7.33
CA THR A 4 -27.60 9.43 -7.95
C THR A 4 -27.00 8.48 -8.98
N ALA A 5 -27.76 7.47 -9.42
CA ALA A 5 -27.40 6.52 -10.46
C ALA A 5 -27.04 7.21 -11.77
N ALA A 6 -27.82 8.22 -12.18
CA ALA A 6 -27.55 9.01 -13.38
C ALA A 6 -26.21 9.76 -13.26
N GLN A 7 -25.92 10.34 -12.10
CA GLN A 7 -24.66 11.03 -11.85
C GLN A 7 -23.48 10.06 -11.83
N LEU A 8 -23.62 8.89 -11.20
CA LEU A 8 -22.57 7.87 -11.20
C LEU A 8 -22.28 7.36 -12.61
N THR A 9 -23.32 7.09 -13.41
CA THR A 9 -23.19 6.67 -14.81
C THR A 9 -22.42 7.71 -15.62
N ALA A 10 -22.76 8.99 -15.48
CA ALA A 10 -22.04 10.07 -16.14
C ALA A 10 -20.57 10.17 -15.72
N ILE A 11 -20.26 9.94 -14.44
CA ILE A 11 -18.88 9.92 -13.92
C ILE A 11 -18.08 8.77 -14.55
N MET A 12 -18.70 7.60 -14.73
CA MET A 12 -18.03 6.41 -15.27
C MET A 12 -17.97 6.39 -16.81
N GLN A 13 -18.78 7.21 -17.49
CA GLN A 13 -18.89 7.21 -18.95
C GLN A 13 -17.54 7.29 -19.70
N PRO A 14 -16.55 8.10 -19.29
CA PRO A 14 -15.26 8.14 -19.98
C PRO A 14 -14.51 6.79 -19.97
N LEU A 15 -14.62 6.02 -18.88
CA LEU A 15 -14.02 4.69 -18.80
C LEU A 15 -14.72 3.73 -19.78
N PHE A 16 -16.06 3.71 -19.77
CA PHE A 16 -16.84 2.84 -20.65
C PHE A 16 -16.58 3.13 -22.14
N SER A 17 -16.61 4.41 -22.52
CA SER A 17 -16.28 4.82 -23.90
C SER A 17 -14.87 4.41 -24.31
N TYR A 18 -13.89 4.46 -23.39
CA TYR A 18 -12.55 3.95 -23.65
C TYR A 18 -12.56 2.44 -23.89
N LEU A 19 -13.17 1.66 -23.00
CA LEU A 19 -13.24 0.19 -23.13
C LEU A 19 -13.92 -0.23 -24.44
N ASP A 20 -15.03 0.42 -24.81
CA ASP A 20 -15.71 0.22 -26.09
C ASP A 20 -14.79 0.49 -27.28
N SER A 21 -14.05 1.61 -27.25
CA SER A 21 -13.11 1.97 -28.32
C SER A 21 -11.96 0.97 -28.49
N GLN A 22 -11.61 0.26 -27.41
CA GLN A 22 -10.59 -0.78 -27.40
C GLN A 22 -11.17 -2.18 -27.64
N GLY A 23 -12.49 -2.32 -27.77
CA GLY A 23 -13.16 -3.62 -27.91
C GLY A 23 -13.01 -4.51 -26.67
N ILE A 24 -12.82 -3.92 -25.48
CA ILE A 24 -12.68 -4.67 -24.23
C ILE A 24 -14.08 -4.89 -23.63
N PRO A 25 -14.56 -6.14 -23.51
CA PRO A 25 -15.87 -6.41 -22.94
C PRO A 25 -15.89 -6.11 -21.43
N TYR A 26 -17.02 -5.61 -20.94
CA TYR A 26 -17.24 -5.36 -19.51
C TYR A 26 -18.71 -5.56 -19.13
N ASP A 27 -18.94 -5.93 -17.88
CA ASP A 27 -20.26 -5.91 -17.25
C ASP A 27 -20.42 -4.65 -16.39
N THR A 28 -21.63 -4.10 -16.34
CA THR A 28 -21.93 -2.91 -15.54
C THR A 28 -23.31 -2.99 -14.89
N GLY A 29 -23.45 -2.37 -13.73
CA GLY A 29 -24.69 -2.30 -12.97
C GLY A 29 -24.66 -1.12 -12.01
N VAL A 30 -25.82 -0.54 -11.73
CA VAL A 30 -25.97 0.60 -10.83
C VAL A 30 -27.11 0.33 -9.86
N LYS A 31 -26.88 0.56 -8.57
CA LYS A 31 -27.87 0.44 -7.49
C LYS A 31 -27.80 1.67 -6.60
N GLU A 32 -28.94 2.27 -6.34
CA GLU A 32 -29.06 3.40 -5.41
C GLU A 32 -29.39 2.91 -4.01
N TYR A 33 -28.88 3.62 -2.99
CA TYR A 33 -29.14 3.31 -1.59
C TYR A 33 -29.64 4.57 -0.86
N PRO A 34 -30.61 4.43 0.05
CA PRO A 34 -31.15 5.56 0.80
C PRO A 34 -30.13 6.20 1.77
N ASN A 35 -29.10 5.45 2.18
CA ASN A 35 -28.04 5.94 3.06
C ASN A 35 -26.77 5.09 2.95
N TYR A 36 -25.69 5.55 3.58
CA TYR A 36 -24.41 4.85 3.57
C TYR A 36 -24.46 3.50 4.32
N TYR A 37 -25.27 3.38 5.36
CA TYR A 37 -25.35 2.16 6.15
C TYR A 37 -25.89 0.99 5.32
N THR A 38 -26.98 1.20 4.57
CA THR A 38 -27.53 0.15 3.69
C THR A 38 -26.62 -0.16 2.52
N LEU A 39 -25.90 0.82 1.97
CA LEU A 39 -24.86 0.59 0.98
C LEU A 39 -23.74 -0.29 1.54
N PHE A 40 -23.22 0.07 2.72
CA PHE A 40 -22.11 -0.64 3.33
C PHE A 40 -22.46 -2.11 3.59
N HIS A 41 -23.63 -2.37 4.16
CA HIS A 41 -24.06 -3.74 4.48
C HIS A 41 -24.46 -4.59 3.27
N ASP A 42 -24.75 -4.00 2.12
CA ASP A 42 -25.05 -4.73 0.90
C ASP A 42 -23.78 -5.09 0.10
N PHE A 43 -22.73 -4.26 0.19
CA PHE A 43 -21.48 -4.46 -0.56
C PHE A 43 -20.35 -5.08 0.24
N PHE A 44 -20.26 -4.81 1.54
CA PHE A 44 -19.16 -5.26 2.39
C PHE A 44 -19.64 -6.41 3.27
N GLU A 45 -19.19 -7.61 2.94
CA GLU A 45 -19.36 -8.81 3.75
C GLU A 45 -18.06 -9.13 4.53
N PRO A 46 -18.14 -9.89 5.64
CA PRO A 46 -16.95 -10.36 6.33
C PRO A 46 -16.08 -11.21 5.39
N GLU A 47 -14.85 -10.78 5.15
CA GLU A 47 -13.87 -11.53 4.37
C GLU A 47 -13.20 -12.63 5.22
N ALA A 48 -12.71 -13.68 4.56
CA ALA A 48 -11.90 -14.70 5.21
C ALA A 48 -10.57 -14.11 5.71
N ALA A 49 -10.23 -14.40 6.96
CA ALA A 49 -8.97 -13.97 7.57
C ALA A 49 -7.91 -15.09 7.59
N ALA A 50 -6.72 -14.79 8.11
CA ALA A 50 -5.61 -15.73 8.31
C ALA A 50 -4.97 -16.28 7.02
N GLN A 51 -5.09 -15.57 5.90
CA GLN A 51 -4.25 -15.84 4.74
C GLN A 51 -2.77 -15.55 5.07
N ASN A 52 -1.92 -16.56 4.95
CA ASN A 52 -0.49 -16.42 5.20
C ASN A 52 0.20 -15.88 3.95
N GLY A 53 0.90 -14.76 4.08
CA GLY A 53 1.59 -14.13 2.96
C GLY A 53 2.38 -12.90 3.38
N LEU A 54 3.25 -12.45 2.48
CA LEU A 54 3.92 -11.18 2.62
C LEU A 54 3.05 -10.12 1.96
N THR A 55 2.69 -9.08 2.70
CA THR A 55 1.95 -7.93 2.18
C THR A 55 2.90 -6.77 2.00
N GLY A 56 2.99 -6.24 0.79
CA GLY A 56 3.65 -4.99 0.45
C GLY A 56 2.70 -4.04 -0.26
N GLY A 57 3.22 -2.93 -0.75
CA GLY A 57 2.44 -2.03 -1.58
C GLY A 57 3.01 -0.64 -1.70
N TRP A 58 2.34 0.18 -2.50
CA TRP A 58 2.74 1.56 -2.75
C TRP A 58 1.53 2.42 -3.07
N VAL A 59 1.64 3.71 -2.80
CA VAL A 59 0.66 4.72 -3.17
C VAL A 59 1.17 5.42 -4.42
N PHE A 60 0.38 5.40 -5.48
CA PHE A 60 0.59 6.17 -6.70
C PHE A 60 -0.10 7.53 -6.56
N THR A 61 0.66 8.61 -6.75
CA THR A 61 0.13 9.97 -6.65
C THR A 61 -0.49 10.46 -7.96
N HIS A 62 -1.22 11.58 -7.92
CA HIS A 62 -1.72 12.24 -9.13
C HIS A 62 -0.60 12.59 -10.12
N GLN A 63 0.61 12.86 -9.61
CA GLN A 63 1.78 13.14 -10.42
C GLN A 63 2.34 11.87 -11.07
N ASP A 64 2.32 10.74 -10.35
CA ASP A 64 2.77 9.46 -10.89
C ASP A 64 1.76 8.87 -11.91
N MET A 65 0.48 9.26 -11.83
CA MET A 65 -0.58 8.77 -12.72
C MET A 65 -0.77 9.60 -14.00
N GLN A 66 0.11 10.58 -14.25
CA GLN A 66 0.09 11.35 -15.50
C GLN A 66 0.30 10.45 -16.71
N GLN A 67 -0.28 10.84 -17.86
CA GLN A 67 -0.30 10.03 -19.08
C GLN A 67 1.08 9.53 -19.51
N SER A 68 2.12 10.35 -19.33
CA SER A 68 3.51 10.00 -19.67
C SER A 68 4.10 8.86 -18.82
N ASN A 69 3.51 8.53 -17.67
CA ASN A 69 4.03 7.54 -16.72
C ASN A 69 3.08 6.35 -16.50
N GLN A 70 1.88 6.35 -17.11
CA GLN A 70 0.88 5.28 -16.94
C GLN A 70 1.41 3.90 -17.31
N ALA A 71 2.25 3.79 -18.34
CA ALA A 71 2.88 2.52 -18.73
C ALA A 71 3.79 1.97 -17.61
N ALA A 72 4.59 2.83 -16.97
CA ALA A 72 5.46 2.39 -15.87
C ALA A 72 4.66 1.91 -14.65
N VAL A 73 3.54 2.58 -14.34
CA VAL A 73 2.62 2.14 -13.29
C VAL A 73 1.97 0.80 -13.63
N ALA A 74 1.47 0.65 -14.86
CA ALA A 74 0.88 -0.60 -15.33
C ALA A 74 1.89 -1.75 -15.28
N ASP A 75 3.12 -1.54 -15.76
CA ASP A 75 4.21 -2.52 -15.70
C ASP A 75 4.54 -2.94 -14.26
N ALA A 76 4.52 -1.99 -13.32
CA ALA A 76 4.79 -2.29 -11.92
C ALA A 76 3.68 -3.15 -11.29
N ILE A 77 2.42 -2.87 -11.63
CA ILE A 77 1.26 -3.67 -11.20
C ILE A 77 1.30 -5.06 -11.83
N GLN A 78 1.63 -5.18 -13.12
CA GLN A 78 1.79 -6.46 -13.80
C GLN A 78 2.92 -7.29 -13.19
N LEU A 79 4.06 -6.67 -12.89
CA LEU A 79 5.15 -7.34 -12.17
C LEU A 79 4.68 -7.87 -10.81
N ALA A 80 3.88 -7.10 -10.06
CA ALA A 80 3.37 -7.56 -8.77
C ALA A 80 2.40 -8.75 -8.88
N LEU A 81 1.65 -8.86 -9.99
CA LEU A 81 0.77 -10.01 -10.28
C LEU A 81 1.55 -11.26 -10.68
N ALA A 82 2.67 -11.11 -11.39
CA ALA A 82 3.52 -12.21 -11.85
C ALA A 82 5.02 -11.89 -11.65
N PRO A 83 5.51 -11.88 -10.40
CA PRO A 83 6.85 -11.38 -10.08
C PRO A 83 8.00 -12.31 -10.48
N ALA A 84 7.68 -13.57 -10.80
CA ALA A 84 8.60 -14.54 -11.39
C ALA A 84 7.81 -15.60 -12.17
N SER A 85 8.47 -16.36 -13.03
CA SER A 85 7.82 -17.35 -13.91
C SER A 85 7.00 -18.42 -13.18
N ASP A 86 7.35 -18.75 -11.94
CA ASP A 86 6.69 -19.75 -11.10
C ASP A 86 5.99 -19.13 -9.87
N LYS A 87 5.77 -17.81 -9.87
CA LYS A 87 5.18 -17.08 -8.75
C LYS A 87 4.00 -16.25 -9.23
N PHE A 88 2.90 -16.34 -8.51
CA PHE A 88 1.78 -15.43 -8.66
C PHE A 88 1.69 -14.54 -7.42
N GLY A 89 1.34 -13.28 -7.64
CA GLY A 89 0.96 -12.35 -6.59
C GLY A 89 -0.52 -12.03 -6.68
N ILE A 90 -1.04 -11.46 -5.59
CA ILE A 90 -2.39 -10.90 -5.54
C ILE A 90 -2.23 -9.39 -5.45
N VAL A 91 -2.98 -8.66 -6.29
CA VAL A 91 -3.00 -7.20 -6.26
C VAL A 91 -4.39 -6.71 -5.92
N ILE A 92 -4.46 -5.82 -4.94
CA ILE A 92 -5.68 -5.13 -4.53
C ILE A 92 -5.39 -3.63 -4.59
N SER A 93 -6.22 -2.87 -5.29
CA SER A 93 -6.03 -1.41 -5.41
C SER A 93 -7.28 -0.66 -4.97
N HIS A 94 -7.07 0.39 -4.19
CA HIS A 94 -8.10 1.32 -3.77
C HIS A 94 -7.85 2.67 -4.41
N LEU A 95 -8.83 3.14 -5.19
CA LEU A 95 -8.86 4.49 -5.73
C LEU A 95 -9.43 5.43 -4.68
N PHE A 96 -8.71 6.48 -4.34
CA PHE A 96 -9.22 7.52 -3.45
C PHE A 96 -8.52 8.85 -3.74
N ASP A 97 -9.27 9.93 -3.59
CA ASP A 97 -8.75 11.28 -3.53
C ASP A 97 -8.94 11.77 -2.09
N PRO A 98 -7.86 12.02 -1.32
CA PRO A 98 -7.94 12.37 0.09
C PRO A 98 -8.53 13.76 0.35
N GLY A 99 -8.84 14.53 -0.70
CA GLY A 99 -9.43 15.84 -0.61
C GLY A 99 -8.45 16.92 -0.12
N MET A 100 -8.74 18.17 -0.50
CA MET A 100 -7.84 19.31 -0.28
C MET A 100 -8.25 20.20 0.90
N THR A 101 -9.28 19.80 1.67
CA THR A 101 -9.93 20.66 2.66
C THR A 101 -9.07 20.94 3.90
N VAL A 102 -8.10 20.08 4.23
CA VAL A 102 -7.16 20.32 5.33
C VAL A 102 -5.78 20.65 4.76
N LYS A 103 -5.49 21.95 4.65
CA LYS A 103 -4.24 22.47 4.06
C LYS A 103 -2.98 22.15 4.89
N THR A 104 -3.11 22.03 6.20
CA THR A 104 -1.99 21.71 7.12
C THR A 104 -2.45 20.74 8.20
N PRO A 105 -2.43 19.42 7.94
CA PRO A 105 -2.81 18.44 8.95
C PRO A 105 -1.78 18.39 10.08
N GLN A 106 -2.22 18.61 11.32
CA GLN A 106 -1.42 18.35 12.53
C GLN A 106 -1.48 16.85 12.85
N SER A 107 -0.96 16.02 11.95
CA SER A 107 -0.97 14.56 12.09
C SER A 107 0.37 13.95 11.71
N ALA A 108 0.68 12.78 12.26
CA ALA A 108 1.83 11.96 11.88
C ALA A 108 1.66 11.24 10.52
N THR A 109 0.66 11.63 9.72
CA THR A 109 0.42 11.08 8.38
C THR A 109 1.49 11.58 7.41
N HIS A 110 2.06 10.67 6.62
CA HIS A 110 3.01 11.04 5.57
C HIS A 110 2.41 12.16 4.67
N PRO A 111 3.10 13.31 4.47
CA PRO A 111 2.53 14.43 3.73
C PRO A 111 2.11 14.11 2.29
N LYS A 112 2.81 13.18 1.63
CA LYS A 112 2.52 12.71 0.26
C LYS A 112 1.15 12.04 0.13
N TRP A 113 0.52 11.60 1.23
CA TRP A 113 -0.85 11.07 1.17
C TRP A 113 -1.82 12.06 0.54
N ARG A 114 -1.60 13.38 0.67
CA ARG A 114 -2.47 14.41 0.07
C ARG A 114 -2.48 14.43 -1.45
N GLY A 115 -1.48 13.83 -2.09
CA GLY A 115 -1.43 13.68 -3.55
C GLY A 115 -1.84 12.29 -4.02
N ALA A 116 -2.35 11.41 -3.16
CA ALA A 116 -2.64 10.03 -3.53
C ALA A 116 -3.80 9.94 -4.53
N THR A 117 -3.66 9.04 -5.51
CA THR A 117 -4.74 8.65 -6.45
C THR A 117 -5.17 7.21 -6.19
N MET A 118 -4.19 6.35 -5.96
CA MET A 118 -4.40 4.92 -5.85
C MET A 118 -3.43 4.34 -4.83
N ARG A 119 -3.94 3.56 -3.88
CA ARG A 119 -3.12 2.70 -3.04
C ARG A 119 -3.21 1.29 -3.58
N THR A 120 -2.08 0.69 -3.89
CA THR A 120 -1.98 -0.67 -4.42
C THR A 120 -1.25 -1.56 -3.43
N MET A 121 -1.86 -2.68 -3.10
CA MET A 121 -1.28 -3.79 -2.34
C MET A 121 -0.68 -4.81 -3.29
N ALA A 122 0.43 -5.40 -2.91
CA ALA A 122 0.95 -6.61 -3.51
C ALA A 122 1.08 -7.66 -2.42
N ILE A 123 0.48 -8.82 -2.60
CA ILE A 123 0.50 -9.91 -1.63
C ILE A 123 1.16 -11.11 -2.30
N LEU A 124 2.19 -11.66 -1.66
CA LEU A 124 2.80 -12.93 -2.04
C LEU A 124 2.29 -14.01 -1.09
N PRO A 125 1.45 -14.95 -1.58
CA PRO A 125 1.00 -16.07 -0.76
C PRO A 125 2.18 -16.92 -0.28
N GLN A 126 2.12 -17.37 0.97
CA GLN A 126 3.16 -18.17 1.59
C GLN A 126 2.54 -19.44 2.20
N ALA A 127 3.03 -20.60 1.78
CA ALA A 127 2.62 -21.87 2.36
C ALA A 127 2.95 -21.92 3.87
N LEU A 128 2.09 -22.57 4.66
CA LEU A 128 2.27 -22.66 6.11
C LEU A 128 3.52 -23.45 6.51
N ASP A 129 3.91 -24.41 5.67
CA ASP A 129 5.10 -25.26 5.80
C ASP A 129 6.31 -24.73 5.01
N ALA A 130 6.28 -23.47 4.57
CA ALA A 130 7.38 -22.87 3.82
C ALA A 130 8.72 -22.97 4.57
N THR A 131 9.71 -23.55 3.90
CA THR A 131 11.10 -23.63 4.37
C THR A 131 11.69 -22.24 4.52
N TRP A 132 12.77 -22.13 5.31
CA TRP A 132 13.49 -20.87 5.46
C TRP A 132 13.98 -20.30 4.11
N ALA A 133 14.47 -21.15 3.22
CA ALA A 133 14.90 -20.74 1.88
C ALA A 133 13.76 -20.13 1.06
N GLN A 134 12.56 -20.73 1.11
CA GLN A 134 11.38 -20.18 0.44
C GLN A 134 10.96 -18.84 1.04
N LYS A 135 10.99 -18.69 2.37
CA LYS A 135 10.69 -17.42 3.05
C LYS A 135 11.65 -16.31 2.63
N LEU A 136 12.95 -16.62 2.56
CA LEU A 136 13.96 -15.67 2.08
C LEU A 136 13.76 -15.29 0.61
N ALA A 137 13.40 -16.24 -0.25
CA ALA A 137 13.10 -15.96 -1.65
C ALA A 137 11.87 -15.04 -1.81
N LEU A 138 10.80 -15.27 -1.03
CA LEU A 138 9.63 -14.39 -1.03
C LEU A 138 9.97 -13.00 -0.50
N ASN A 139 10.80 -12.91 0.53
CA ASN A 139 11.32 -11.63 1.04
C ASN A 139 12.09 -10.88 -0.06
N ASP A 140 12.96 -11.56 -0.81
CA ASP A 140 13.72 -10.96 -1.91
C ASP A 140 12.80 -10.43 -3.02
N LEU A 141 11.82 -11.24 -3.43
CA LEU A 141 10.81 -10.81 -4.41
C LEU A 141 10.03 -9.59 -3.91
N MET A 142 9.59 -9.58 -2.65
CA MET A 142 8.86 -8.45 -2.09
C MET A 142 9.72 -7.18 -2.02
N VAL A 143 10.92 -7.29 -1.44
CA VAL A 143 11.76 -6.13 -1.10
C VAL A 143 12.54 -5.62 -2.29
N ASN A 144 13.19 -6.50 -3.04
CA ASN A 144 14.16 -6.12 -4.07
C ASN A 144 13.55 -6.09 -5.48
N THR A 145 12.40 -6.72 -5.70
CA THR A 145 11.73 -6.75 -7.01
C THR A 145 10.48 -5.87 -7.02
N ILE A 146 9.45 -6.25 -6.27
CA ILE A 146 8.14 -5.57 -6.31
C ILE A 146 8.24 -4.15 -5.75
N THR A 147 8.75 -4.01 -4.51
CA THR A 147 8.83 -2.71 -3.83
C THR A 147 9.71 -1.72 -4.61
N GLU A 148 10.85 -2.16 -5.15
CA GLU A 148 11.73 -1.27 -5.91
C GLU A 148 11.12 -0.89 -7.27
N LYS A 149 10.41 -1.80 -7.96
CA LYS A 149 9.67 -1.46 -9.18
C LYS A 149 8.58 -0.43 -8.89
N PHE A 150 7.85 -0.55 -7.78
CA PHE A 150 6.88 0.46 -7.38
C PHE A 150 7.53 1.82 -7.09
N LYS A 151 8.65 1.86 -6.37
CA LYS A 151 9.40 3.10 -6.12
C LYS A 151 9.85 3.77 -7.42
N GLN A 152 10.31 2.99 -8.39
CA GLN A 152 10.73 3.51 -9.70
C GLN A 152 9.55 4.06 -10.50
N ALA A 153 8.41 3.36 -10.49
CA ALA A 153 7.20 3.78 -11.20
C ALA A 153 6.52 4.98 -10.52
N ALA A 154 6.69 5.16 -9.20
CA ALA A 154 6.04 6.21 -8.43
C ALA A 154 6.98 6.84 -7.40
N PRO A 155 7.99 7.62 -7.85
CA PRO A 155 8.94 8.26 -6.95
C PRO A 155 8.29 9.31 -6.03
N ASN A 156 7.14 9.86 -6.43
CA ASN A 156 6.36 10.79 -5.61
C ASN A 156 5.45 10.06 -4.63
N GLY A 157 5.37 8.73 -4.73
CA GLY A 157 4.58 7.86 -3.87
C GLY A 157 5.17 7.65 -2.47
N LEU A 158 4.47 6.81 -1.72
CA LEU A 158 4.79 6.41 -0.35
C LEU A 158 4.27 4.99 -0.05
N ALA A 159 4.67 4.44 1.08
CA ALA A 159 4.20 3.15 1.58
C ALA A 159 3.24 3.31 2.77
N TYR A 160 2.13 2.57 2.77
CA TYR A 160 1.18 2.58 3.89
C TYR A 160 1.58 1.62 5.01
N VAL A 161 2.06 2.15 6.13
CA VAL A 161 2.65 1.36 7.24
C VAL A 161 1.83 0.17 7.73
N ASN A 162 0.49 0.25 7.76
CA ASN A 162 -0.35 -0.81 8.34
C ASN A 162 -0.51 -2.05 7.45
N GLU A 163 -0.22 -1.92 6.17
CA GLU A 163 -0.50 -2.94 5.16
C GLU A 163 0.67 -2.98 4.17
N ASN A 164 1.87 -3.12 4.71
CA ASN A 164 3.10 -3.16 3.94
C ASN A 164 4.15 -4.03 4.63
N TYR A 165 5.24 -4.28 3.92
CA TYR A 165 6.24 -5.22 4.36
C TYR A 165 7.22 -4.51 5.29
N ALA A 166 7.15 -4.82 6.58
CA ALA A 166 7.92 -4.13 7.60
C ALA A 166 9.45 -4.19 7.36
N PHE A 167 9.97 -5.21 6.67
CA PHE A 167 11.41 -5.37 6.45
C PHE A 167 11.94 -4.68 5.18
N MET A 168 11.15 -3.79 4.58
CA MET A 168 11.58 -3.05 3.39
C MET A 168 12.74 -2.09 3.68
N LYS A 169 13.54 -1.82 2.65
CA LYS A 169 14.61 -0.80 2.72
C LYS A 169 14.02 0.60 2.67
N ASN A 170 14.69 1.54 3.36
CA ASN A 170 14.30 2.96 3.42
C ASN A 170 12.86 3.17 3.94
N TRP A 171 12.46 2.37 4.94
CA TRP A 171 11.11 2.43 5.52
C TRP A 171 10.84 3.77 6.23
N GLN A 172 11.87 4.45 6.74
CA GLN A 172 11.71 5.76 7.39
C GLN A 172 11.08 6.78 6.43
N ASP A 173 11.67 6.91 5.25
CA ASP A 173 11.15 7.81 4.23
C ASP A 173 9.84 7.27 3.63
N ALA A 174 9.77 5.97 3.34
CA ALA A 174 8.59 5.40 2.69
C ALA A 174 7.32 5.47 3.56
N PHE A 175 7.41 5.19 4.86
CA PHE A 175 6.24 5.21 5.76
C PHE A 175 5.95 6.59 6.33
N TRP A 176 6.99 7.37 6.64
CA TRP A 176 6.86 8.61 7.40
C TRP A 176 7.34 9.83 6.61
N GLY A 177 8.39 9.68 5.80
CA GLY A 177 8.92 10.77 4.99
C GLY A 177 9.53 11.88 5.86
N PRO A 178 9.33 13.16 5.49
CA PRO A 178 10.03 14.29 6.15
C PRO A 178 9.63 14.52 7.61
N ILE A 179 8.54 13.92 8.10
CA ILE A 179 8.13 14.02 9.51
C ILE A 179 8.87 13.03 10.41
N TYR A 180 9.63 12.08 9.84
CA TYR A 180 10.33 11.04 10.60
C TYR A 180 11.20 11.57 11.76
N PRO A 181 12.04 12.62 11.59
CA PRO A 181 12.88 13.11 12.67
C PRO A 181 12.08 13.60 13.89
N THR A 182 10.93 14.24 13.64
CA THR A 182 10.01 14.68 14.70
C THR A 182 9.43 13.48 15.45
N LEU A 183 8.98 12.45 14.72
CA LEU A 183 8.44 11.22 15.33
C LEU A 183 9.49 10.49 16.17
N ALA A 184 10.73 10.38 15.66
CA ALA A 184 11.84 9.78 16.39
C ALA A 184 12.19 10.57 17.66
N ALA A 185 12.21 11.91 17.59
CA ALA A 185 12.43 12.77 18.76
C ALA A 185 11.31 12.63 19.80
N THR A 186 10.04 12.59 19.35
CA THR A 186 8.89 12.35 20.22
C THR A 186 8.97 10.98 20.89
N LYS A 187 9.31 9.92 20.13
CA LYS A 187 9.52 8.59 20.68
C LYS A 187 10.58 8.60 21.78
N LYS A 188 11.75 9.20 21.53
CA LYS A 188 12.84 9.28 22.52
C LYS A 188 12.46 10.06 23.78
N LYS A 189 11.63 11.08 23.65
CA LYS A 189 11.11 11.85 24.80
C LYS A 189 10.23 11.00 25.71
N TRP A 190 9.34 10.20 25.12
CA TRP A 190 8.32 9.45 25.87
C TRP A 190 8.70 8.00 26.20
N ASP A 191 9.63 7.42 25.44
CA ASP A 191 10.17 6.08 25.65
C ASP A 191 11.70 6.07 25.46
N PRO A 192 12.46 6.73 26.37
CA PRO A 192 13.91 6.88 26.26
C PRO A 192 14.67 5.54 26.37
N ASN A 193 14.03 4.53 26.98
CA ASN A 193 14.61 3.21 27.18
C ASN A 193 14.24 2.22 26.07
N GLY A 194 13.36 2.61 25.14
CA GLY A 194 12.90 1.77 24.03
C GLY A 194 12.12 0.53 24.47
N VAL A 195 11.29 0.67 25.51
CA VAL A 195 10.44 -0.41 26.03
C VAL A 195 9.44 -0.88 24.96
N PHE A 196 8.90 0.05 24.16
CA PHE A 196 7.96 -0.30 23.10
C PHE A 196 8.69 -0.43 21.76
N PHE A 197 8.90 -1.67 21.33
CA PHE A 197 9.55 -1.99 20.05
C PHE A 197 8.55 -2.61 19.06
N SER A 198 8.62 -2.16 17.82
CA SER A 198 8.03 -2.84 16.66
C SER A 198 8.89 -2.55 15.43
N TRP A 199 8.99 -3.50 14.50
CA TRP A 199 9.75 -3.33 13.28
C TRP A 199 9.29 -2.10 12.49
N SER A 200 10.25 -1.31 12.01
CA SER A 200 10.02 -0.17 11.12
C SER A 200 9.05 0.87 11.66
N THR A 201 9.14 1.08 12.98
CA THR A 201 8.52 2.19 13.69
C THR A 201 9.59 3.19 14.14
N PRO A 202 9.27 4.48 14.35
CA PRO A 202 10.25 5.48 14.74
C PRO A 202 11.10 5.04 15.94
N GLY A 203 12.43 5.08 15.79
CA GLY A 203 13.39 4.66 16.82
C GLY A 203 13.68 3.14 16.86
N SER A 204 13.02 2.32 16.04
CA SER A 204 13.30 0.88 15.96
C SER A 204 14.69 0.56 15.39
N GLU A 205 15.29 1.49 14.65
CA GLU A 205 16.65 1.38 14.10
C GLU A 205 17.75 1.36 15.16
N ASP A 206 17.47 1.81 16.39
CA ASP A 206 18.40 1.71 17.53
C ASP A 206 18.54 0.27 18.04
N TRP A 207 17.72 -0.66 17.53
CA TRP A 207 17.66 -2.04 17.96
C TRP A 207 17.97 -3.00 16.80
N THR A 208 18.49 -4.17 17.14
CA THR A 208 18.79 -5.23 16.18
C THR A 208 18.48 -6.59 16.78
N VAL A 209 17.96 -7.49 15.96
CA VAL A 209 17.78 -8.89 16.34
C VAL A 209 19.11 -9.60 16.11
N VAL A 210 19.73 -10.04 17.20
CA VAL A 210 21.01 -10.76 17.17
C VAL A 210 20.82 -12.28 17.18
N ASP A 211 19.63 -12.73 17.58
CA ASP A 211 19.20 -14.12 17.58
C ASP A 211 17.69 -14.15 17.26
N TYR A 212 17.34 -14.72 16.12
CA TYR A 212 15.98 -14.73 15.59
C TYR A 212 15.03 -15.41 16.58
N LEU A 213 13.94 -14.71 16.96
CA LEU A 213 12.95 -15.09 17.98
C LEU A 213 13.43 -15.09 19.43
N ASN A 214 14.72 -14.89 19.71
CA ASN A 214 15.26 -15.07 21.05
C ASN A 214 15.87 -13.80 21.66
N ARG A 215 16.43 -12.90 20.85
CA ARG A 215 17.15 -11.74 21.40
C ARG A 215 17.11 -10.49 20.52
N LEU A 216 16.57 -9.43 21.12
CA LEU A 216 16.68 -8.05 20.65
C LEU A 216 17.75 -7.33 21.49
N CYS A 217 18.67 -6.62 20.83
CA CYS A 217 19.71 -5.84 21.49
C CYS A 217 19.72 -4.41 20.96
N LYS A 218 20.10 -3.46 21.81
CA LYS A 218 20.42 -2.11 21.38
C LYS A 218 21.70 -2.14 20.55
N LYS A 219 21.71 -1.46 19.41
CA LYS A 219 22.91 -1.30 18.59
C LYS A 219 23.97 -0.51 19.38
N LYS A 220 25.23 -0.86 19.17
CA LYS A 220 26.38 -0.15 19.73
C LYS A 220 26.69 1.09 18.93
#